data_AF-A0A5C7SAK2-F1
#
_entry.id   AF-A0A5C7SAK2-F1
#
_cell.length_a   1.000
_cell.length_b   1.000
_cell.length_c   1.000
_cell.angle_alpha   90.00
_cell.angle_beta   90.00
_cell.angle_gamma   90.00
#
_symmetry.space_group_name_H-M   'P 1'
#
loop_
_entity.id
_entity.type
_entity.pdbx_description
1 polymer ?
#
loop_
_entity_poly.entity_id
_entity_poly.type
_entity_poly.pdbx_seq_one_letter_code
_entity_poly.pdbx_strand_id
1 'polypeptide(L)'
;MFSPGDFIPIAEKRGMMSDIGRWVIDRSCCQLNQWRNTGYDFTGHLAVNVAAAQLENEKVLQHILSSMERHQIAPGTIQVEITESSMKNAGRTALAT
;
A
#
# COMPACT_ATOMS: atom_id res chain seq x y z
N MET A 1 10.32 -16.28 14.14
CA MET A 1 9.53 -15.43 13.22
C MET A 1 8.82 -14.38 14.05
N PHE A 2 8.82 -13.12 13.60
CA PHE A 2 8.09 -12.03 14.23
C PHE A 2 6.82 -11.79 13.42
N SER A 3 5.65 -11.97 14.03
CA SER A 3 4.36 -11.96 13.34
C SER A 3 3.84 -10.52 13.18
N PRO A 4 3.10 -10.21 12.11
CA PRO A 4 2.33 -8.97 12.03
C PRO A 4 1.45 -8.71 13.25
N GLY A 5 0.87 -9.78 13.82
CA GLY A 5 0.07 -9.68 15.05
C GLY A 5 0.85 -9.17 16.27
N ASP A 6 2.18 -9.31 16.28
CA ASP A 6 3.03 -8.89 17.40
C ASP A 6 3.32 -7.38 17.37
N PHE A 7 3.35 -6.76 16.17
CA PHE A 7 3.78 -5.36 16.02
C PHE A 7 2.72 -4.40 15.49
N ILE A 8 1.73 -4.86 14.71
CA ILE A 8 0.67 -4.00 14.19
C ILE A 8 -0.04 -3.23 15.32
N PRO A 9 -0.46 -3.87 16.44
CA PRO A 9 -1.13 -3.15 17.53
C PRO A 9 -0.24 -2.07 18.17
N ILE A 10 1.08 -2.27 18.18
CA ILE A 10 2.04 -1.31 18.73
C ILE A 10 2.22 -0.15 17.74
N ALA A 11 2.39 -0.47 16.45
CA ALA A 11 2.51 0.53 15.39
C ALA A 11 1.28 1.44 15.31
N GLU A 12 0.08 0.88 15.45
CA GLU A 12 -1.19 1.64 15.54
C GLU A 12 -1.20 2.57 16.74
N LYS A 13 -0.93 2.07 17.95
CA LYS A 13 -0.88 2.88 19.18
C LYS A 13 0.17 3.98 19.13
N ARG A 14 1.22 3.80 18.32
CA ARG A 14 2.30 4.77 18.13
C ARG A 14 2.09 5.68 16.91
N GLY A 15 0.99 5.54 16.17
CA GLY A 15 0.71 6.35 14.98
C GLY A 15 1.63 6.06 13.79
N MET A 16 2.32 4.93 13.77
CA MET A 16 3.36 4.59 12.78
C MET A 16 2.80 3.99 11.48
N MET A 17 1.49 3.69 11.42
CA MET A 17 0.88 3.00 10.27
C MET A 17 1.02 3.78 8.96
N SER A 18 1.00 5.11 9.03
CA SER A 18 1.22 5.98 7.86
C SER A 18 2.63 5.83 7.29
N ASP A 19 3.65 5.80 8.15
CA ASP A 19 5.04 5.71 7.70
C ASP A 19 5.37 4.29 7.22
N ILE A 20 4.86 3.27 7.92
CA ILE A 20 4.96 1.87 7.47
C ILE A 20 4.28 1.71 6.10
N GLY A 21 3.06 2.24 5.93
CA GLY A 21 2.34 2.16 4.66
C GLY A 21 3.12 2.81 3.51
N ARG A 22 3.66 4.02 3.71
CA ARG A 22 4.51 4.70 2.71
C ARG A 22 5.75 3.87 2.35
N TRP A 23 6.41 3.31 3.36
CA TRP A 23 7.59 2.47 3.16
C TRP A 23 7.26 1.20 2.37
N VAL A 24 6.15 0.52 2.71
CA VAL A 24 5.70 -0.68 2.01
C VAL A 24 5.40 -0.36 0.54
N ILE A 25 4.68 0.73 0.25
CA ILE A 25 4.37 1.14 -1.13
C ILE A 25 5.64 1.37 -1.96
N ASP A 26 6.60 2.13 -1.41
CA ASP A 26 7.86 2.43 -2.11
C ASP A 26 8.68 1.14 -2.34
N ARG A 27 8.75 0.26 -1.35
CA ARG A 27 9.45 -1.02 -1.46
C ARG A 27 8.79 -1.98 -2.44
N SER A 28 7.47 -2.03 -2.50
CA SER A 28 6.74 -2.81 -3.49
C SER A 28 7.05 -2.34 -4.92
N CYS A 29 7.04 -1.02 -5.16
CA CYS A 29 7.40 -0.46 -6.47
C CYS A 29 8.87 -0.76 -6.82
N CYS A 30 9.78 -0.60 -5.86
CA CYS A 30 11.19 -0.94 -6.02
C CYS A 30 11.38 -2.41 -6.38
N GLN A 31 10.69 -3.32 -5.69
CA GLN A 31 10.81 -4.76 -5.89
C GLN A 31 10.31 -5.19 -7.28
N LEU A 32 9.20 -4.63 -7.75
CA LEU A 32 8.68 -4.87 -9.10
C LEU A 32 9.69 -4.47 -10.18
N ASN A 33 10.34 -3.31 -10.03
CA ASN A 33 11.40 -2.90 -10.95
C ASN A 33 12.63 -3.81 -10.89
N GLN A 34 13.03 -4.25 -9.69
CA GLN A 34 14.14 -5.19 -9.53
C GLN A 34 13.87 -6.52 -10.25
N TRP A 35 12.68 -7.09 -10.10
CA TRP A 35 12.30 -8.30 -10.83
C TRP A 35 12.41 -8.12 -12.34
N ARG A 36 11.85 -7.02 -12.87
CA ARG A 36 11.99 -6.68 -14.29
C ARG A 36 13.46 -6.62 -14.73
N ASN A 37 14.32 -5.96 -13.94
CA ASN A 37 15.75 -5.80 -14.26
C ASN A 37 16.54 -7.11 -14.20
N THR A 38 16.05 -8.12 -13.47
CA THR A 38 16.65 -9.47 -13.47
C THR A 38 16.21 -10.33 -14.66
N GLY A 39 15.37 -9.79 -15.55
CA GLY A 39 14.78 -10.54 -16.67
C GLY A 39 13.59 -11.40 -16.26
N TYR A 40 13.09 -11.25 -15.03
CA TYR A 40 11.86 -11.90 -14.61
C TYR A 40 10.66 -11.13 -15.17
N ASP A 41 9.93 -11.77 -16.08
CA ASP A 41 8.72 -11.22 -16.68
C ASP A 41 7.52 -11.43 -15.74
N PHE A 42 7.36 -10.51 -14.78
CA PHE A 42 6.21 -10.51 -13.88
C PHE A 42 4.95 -10.05 -14.62
N THR A 43 4.09 -11.01 -14.96
CA THR A 43 2.85 -10.78 -15.71
C THR A 43 1.62 -10.51 -14.83
N GLY A 44 1.79 -10.53 -13.51
CA GLY A 44 0.73 -10.30 -12.53
C GLY A 44 0.70 -8.88 -11.97
N HIS A 45 0.00 -8.74 -10.84
CA HIS A 45 0.02 -7.54 -10.00
C HIS A 45 0.47 -7.91 -8.59
N LEU A 46 1.21 -7.01 -7.94
CA LEU A 46 1.55 -7.11 -6.54
C LEU A 46 0.49 -6.38 -5.71
N ALA A 47 -0.28 -7.14 -4.92
CA ALA A 47 -1.27 -6.57 -4.02
C ALA A 47 -0.60 -5.97 -2.77
N VAL A 48 -0.93 -4.72 -2.46
CA VAL A 48 -0.47 -3.99 -1.28
C VAL A 48 -1.68 -3.61 -0.43
N ASN A 49 -1.67 -4.07 0.81
CA ASN A 49 -2.68 -3.72 1.80
C ASN A 49 -2.56 -2.25 2.19
N VAL A 50 -3.66 -1.50 2.10
CA VAL A 50 -3.77 -0.11 2.54
C VAL A 50 -4.96 0.00 3.47
N ALA A 51 -4.77 0.69 4.60
CA ALA A 51 -5.87 0.91 5.53
C ALA A 51 -6.85 1.94 4.94
N ALA A 52 -8.16 1.69 5.03
CA ALA A 52 -9.20 2.59 4.53
C ALA A 52 -9.07 4.04 5.05
N ALA A 53 -8.69 4.22 6.32
CA ALA A 53 -8.43 5.54 6.90
C ALA A 53 -7.32 6.34 6.19
N GLN A 54 -6.44 5.68 5.43
CA GLN A 54 -5.40 6.33 4.64
C GLN A 54 -5.90 6.80 3.27
N LEU A 55 -7.02 6.26 2.77
CA LEU A 55 -7.60 6.63 1.47
C LEU A 55 -8.43 7.91 1.53
N GLU A 56 -8.96 8.26 2.71
CA GLU A 56 -9.57 9.58 2.95
C GLU A 56 -8.55 10.73 2.80
N ASN A 57 -7.26 10.40 2.76
CA ASN A 57 -6.18 11.35 2.58
C ASN A 57 -5.59 11.22 1.17
N GLU A 58 -5.84 12.22 0.32
CA GLU A 58 -5.29 12.30 -1.05
C GLU A 58 -3.77 12.05 -1.13
N LYS A 59 -3.04 12.27 -0.03
CA LYS A 59 -1.60 12.02 0.08
C LYS A 59 -1.19 10.58 -0.20
N VAL A 60 -2.02 9.58 0.07
CA VAL A 60 -1.66 8.17 -0.21
C VAL A 60 -1.70 7.88 -1.70
N LEU A 61 -2.72 8.34 -2.41
CA LEU A 61 -2.79 8.17 -3.86
C LEU A 61 -1.59 8.86 -4.54
N GLN A 62 -1.29 10.09 -4.13
CA GLN A 62 -0.11 10.82 -4.63
C GLN A 62 1.21 10.08 -4.33
N HIS A 63 1.32 9.47 -3.15
CA HIS A 63 2.50 8.68 -2.79
C HIS A 63 2.63 7.41 -3.66
N ILE A 64 1.53 6.73 -3.96
CA ILE A 64 1.52 5.57 -4.86
C ILE A 64 1.98 5.99 -6.25
N LEU A 65 1.35 7.01 -6.83
CA LEU A 65 1.67 7.49 -8.19
C LEU A 65 3.14 7.93 -8.30
N SER A 66 3.61 8.73 -7.34
CA SER A 66 5.02 9.17 -7.34
C SER A 66 6.01 8.03 -7.10
N SER A 67 5.64 7.00 -6.33
CA SER A 67 6.49 5.80 -6.16
C SER A 67 6.54 4.95 -7.44
N MET A 68 5.40 4.80 -8.12
CA MET A 68 5.33 4.10 -9.41
C MET A 68 6.21 4.78 -10.46
N GLU A 69 6.12 6.11 -10.55
CA GLU A 69 6.94 6.92 -11.45
C GLU A 69 8.44 6.79 -11.12
N ARG A 70 8.81 6.98 -9.83
CA ARG A 70 10.20 6.90 -9.36
C ARG A 70 10.87 5.58 -9.69
N HIS A 71 10.15 4.47 -9.53
CA HIS A 71 10.67 3.12 -9.80
C HIS A 71 10.36 2.63 -11.22
N GLN A 72 9.74 3.47 -12.06
CA GLN A 72 9.46 3.20 -13.46
C GLN A 72 8.69 1.89 -13.71
N ILE A 73 7.71 1.59 -12.87
CA ILE A 73 6.87 0.38 -13.00
C ILE A 73 5.63 0.67 -13.84
N ALA A 74 5.18 -0.33 -14.61
CA ALA A 74 4.03 -0.17 -15.50
C ALA A 74 2.71 -0.03 -14.70
N PRO A 75 1.74 0.75 -15.20
CA PRO A 75 0.38 0.73 -14.65
C PRO A 75 -0.19 -0.68 -14.61
N GLY A 76 -0.96 -1.00 -13.57
CA GLY A 76 -1.56 -2.34 -13.39
C GLY A 76 -0.64 -3.39 -12.76
N THR A 77 0.64 -3.09 -12.52
CA THR A 77 1.57 -4.01 -11.82
C THR A 77 1.45 -3.95 -10.30
N ILE A 78 0.79 -2.92 -9.76
CA ILE A 78 0.47 -2.78 -8.34
C ILE A 78 -1.04 -2.73 -8.17
N GLN A 79 -1.57 -3.48 -7.21
CA GLN A 79 -2.98 -3.47 -6.83
C GLN A 79 -3.09 -3.01 -5.38
N VAL A 80 -3.98 -2.05 -5.11
CA VAL A 80 -4.27 -1.62 -3.75
C VAL A 80 -5.41 -2.47 -3.22
N GLU A 81 -5.19 -3.14 -2.09
CA GLU A 81 -6.22 -3.90 -1.39
C GLU A 81 -6.63 -3.16 -0.12
N ILE A 82 -7.94 -2.98 0.06
CA ILE A 82 -8.52 -2.31 1.21
C ILE A 82 -9.07 -3.38 2.13
N THR A 83 -8.56 -3.44 3.36
CA THR A 83 -9.09 -4.38 4.35
C THR A 83 -10.37 -3.83 4.97
N GLU A 84 -11.43 -4.64 5.01
CA GLU A 84 -12.75 -4.28 5.54
C GLU A 84 -12.69 -3.88 7.03
N SER A 85 -11.76 -4.45 7.81
CA SER A 85 -11.50 -4.05 9.20
C SER A 85 -11.11 -2.58 9.33
N SER A 86 -10.50 -2.00 8.30
CA SER A 86 -10.19 -0.57 8.24
C SER A 86 -11.41 0.30 7.97
N MET A 87 -12.42 -0.22 7.25
CA MET A 87 -13.69 0.49 7.01
C MET A 87 -14.57 0.57 8.25
N LYS A 88 -14.45 -0.35 9.22
CA LYS A 88 -15.23 -0.26 10.47
C LYS A 88 -14.83 0.92 11.37
N ASN A 89 -13.63 1.48 11.17
CA ASN A 89 -13.13 2.65 11.90
C ASN A 89 -13.23 3.95 11.09
N ALA A 90 -13.42 3.88 9.77
CA ALA A 90 -13.77 5.00 8.92
C ALA A 90 -15.29 5.19 8.99
N GLY A 91 -15.76 6.29 9.59
CA GLY A 91 -17.18 6.53 9.80
C GLY A 91 -18.00 6.31 8.51
N ARG A 92 -19.17 5.67 8.66
CA ARG A 92 -20.18 5.54 7.60
C ARG A 92 -20.28 6.84 6.80
N THR A 93 -19.91 6.79 5.51
CA THR A 93 -20.68 7.26 4.34
C THR A 93 -19.74 7.45 3.15
N ALA A 94 -19.87 6.59 2.15
CA ALA A 94 -19.60 6.95 0.76
C ALA A 94 -20.56 6.15 -0.13
N LEU A 95 -21.78 6.68 -0.28
CA LEU A 95 -22.56 6.47 -1.49
C LEU A 95 -22.17 7.61 -2.43
N ALA A 96 -21.57 7.28 -3.56
CA ALA A 96 -21.52 8.17 -4.70
C ALA A 96 -22.03 7.37 -5.91
N THR A 97 -23.22 7.77 -6.35
CA THR A 97 -23.90 7.34 -7.58
C THR A 97 -23.19 7.88 -8.81
#